data_AF-A0A1Y5H6Y5-F1
#
_entry.id   AF-A0A1Y5H6Y5-F1
#
_cell.length_a   1.000
_cell.length_b   1.000
_cell.length_c   1.000
_cell.angle_alpha   90.00
_cell.angle_beta   90.00
_cell.angle_gamma   90.00
#
_symmetry.space_group_name_H-M   'P 1'
#
loop_
_entity.id
_entity.type
_entity.pdbx_description
1 polymer ?
#
loop_
_entity_poly.entity_id
_entity_poly.type
_entity_poly.pdbx_seq_one_letter_code
_entity_poly.pdbx_strand_id
1 'polypeptide(L)'
;MRWLFSLLALMYSPALAAEWDVPNRDGAIAEILVQAADGDILRLAPGTYAETLILDRPITLDGAGAATINGGDTGTVITITGPDITVTGLTVVGSGSDHKTIDSGIKLTKTAVSPQITENTLLGNLYGIDVHGAKDALIIGNRIEGRQDHHMNARGNGIYVWNAPGTVVDGNTVRWGRDGIFVNSSKNNIFRNNTFRDLRFAVHYMYADNSEVSGNVSVGNHLGYAIMFSTRVRITDNVSLNDRDHGVMMNYTNKSVISGNVVKNASGKCTFLYNSHKNEFSGNWFEGCDIGIHFTAGSDNNRMIGNAFVGNRTQVKYVSTKWVEWSVDGRGNYWSDFAAFDVDGNGIADAPYRPNDSMDHILWTQPAAKLLLGSPAVQLVRWSQSAFPALLPGGVMDSHALMAPVRPAASKKVPLDG
;
A
#
# COMPACT_ATOMS: atom_id res chain seq x y z
N MET A 1 61.38 -42.22 -11.83
CA MET A 1 60.98 -40.90 -11.28
C MET A 1 59.46 -40.88 -11.18
N ARG A 2 58.89 -41.22 -10.02
CA ARG A 2 57.43 -41.16 -9.78
C ARG A 2 57.20 -40.20 -8.62
N TRP A 3 56.68 -39.02 -8.93
CA TRP A 3 56.35 -37.98 -7.96
C TRP A 3 55.04 -38.35 -7.26
N LEU A 4 55.06 -38.49 -5.93
CA LEU A 4 53.87 -38.49 -5.10
C LEU A 4 53.38 -37.04 -4.97
N PHE A 5 52.20 -36.74 -5.50
CA PHE A 5 51.43 -35.55 -5.11
C PHE A 5 50.62 -35.90 -3.86
N SER A 6 51.01 -35.34 -2.71
CA SER A 6 50.19 -35.33 -1.50
C SER A 6 49.09 -34.29 -1.67
N LEU A 7 47.85 -34.74 -1.87
CA LEU A 7 46.66 -33.88 -1.75
C LEU A 7 46.47 -33.54 -0.27
N LEU A 8 46.70 -32.27 0.11
CA LEU A 8 46.15 -31.70 1.33
C LEU A 8 44.64 -31.54 1.13
N ALA A 9 43.85 -32.41 1.77
CA ALA A 9 42.43 -32.17 1.96
C ALA A 9 42.26 -31.06 3.00
N LEU A 10 41.99 -29.83 2.56
CA LEU A 10 41.44 -28.80 3.44
C LEU A 10 40.03 -29.25 3.85
N MET A 11 39.91 -29.76 5.07
CA MET A 11 38.63 -29.93 5.74
C MET A 11 38.04 -28.55 6.02
N TYR A 12 37.22 -28.05 5.10
CA TYR A 12 36.27 -26.97 5.41
C TYR A 12 35.25 -27.56 6.39
N SER A 13 35.44 -27.28 7.67
CA SER A 13 34.38 -27.48 8.65
C SER A 13 33.28 -26.46 8.32
N PRO A 14 32.01 -26.86 8.17
CA PRO A 14 30.95 -25.88 8.17
C PRO A 14 31.03 -25.18 9.53
N ALA A 15 31.24 -23.86 9.54
CA ALA A 15 31.10 -23.08 10.76
C ALA A 15 29.63 -23.23 11.19
N LEU A 16 29.38 -24.09 12.17
CA LEU A 16 28.08 -24.17 12.83
C LEU A 16 27.96 -22.88 13.63
N ALA A 17 26.94 -22.07 13.33
CA ALA A 17 26.57 -20.92 14.13
C ALA A 17 26.40 -21.36 15.58
N ALA A 18 27.12 -20.72 16.50
CA ALA A 18 26.95 -20.98 17.93
C ALA A 18 25.67 -20.34 18.43
N GLU A 19 25.01 -20.98 19.38
CA GLU A 19 23.86 -20.43 20.09
C GLU A 19 24.32 -19.93 21.46
N TRP A 20 24.00 -18.68 21.76
CA TRP A 20 24.32 -18.02 23.02
C TRP A 20 23.04 -17.76 23.81
N ASP A 21 22.95 -18.36 25.00
CA ASP A 21 21.90 -18.02 25.95
C ASP A 21 22.24 -16.69 26.62
N VAL A 22 21.43 -15.66 26.36
CA VAL A 22 21.61 -14.32 26.92
C VAL A 22 20.78 -14.18 28.21
N PRO A 23 21.40 -14.09 29.40
CA PRO A 23 20.65 -13.93 30.63
C PRO A 23 19.94 -12.57 30.66
N ASN A 24 18.75 -12.50 31.25
CA ASN A 24 18.03 -11.25 31.43
C ASN A 24 18.68 -10.41 32.55
N ARG A 25 19.57 -9.50 32.14
CA ARG A 25 20.15 -8.43 32.95
C ARG A 25 20.62 -7.30 32.03
N ASP A 26 20.74 -6.10 32.60
CA ASP A 26 21.23 -4.94 31.87
C ASP A 26 22.63 -5.19 31.28
N GLY A 27 22.80 -4.85 29.99
CA GLY A 27 24.05 -4.94 29.24
C GLY A 27 24.39 -6.34 28.71
N ALA A 28 23.61 -7.37 29.04
CA ALA A 28 23.93 -8.75 28.67
C ALA A 28 23.98 -8.96 27.15
N ILE A 29 23.11 -8.29 26.40
CA ILE A 29 23.07 -8.43 24.94
C ILE A 29 24.36 -7.85 24.36
N ALA A 30 24.70 -6.61 24.72
CA ALA A 30 25.93 -5.96 24.27
C ALA A 30 27.20 -6.75 24.63
N GLU A 31 27.28 -7.30 25.85
CA GLU A 31 28.43 -8.11 26.28
C GLU A 31 28.63 -9.39 25.46
N ILE A 32 27.54 -10.08 25.12
CA ILE A 32 27.59 -11.30 24.30
C ILE A 32 27.83 -10.95 22.84
N LEU A 33 27.25 -9.86 22.34
CA LEU A 33 27.51 -9.36 20.98
C LEU A 33 29.00 -9.10 20.73
N VAL A 34 29.80 -8.73 21.74
CA VAL A 34 31.26 -8.57 21.58
C VAL A 34 31.97 -9.92 21.35
N GLN A 35 31.48 -10.98 21.97
CA GLN A 35 32.10 -12.32 21.96
C GLN A 35 31.61 -13.20 20.82
N ALA A 36 30.38 -13.01 20.36
CA ALA A 36 29.76 -13.80 19.31
C ALA A 36 30.56 -13.70 17.99
N ALA A 37 30.58 -14.78 17.24
CA ALA A 37 31.14 -14.83 15.90
C ALA A 37 30.09 -14.47 14.84
N ASP A 38 30.55 -14.17 13.62
CA ASP A 38 29.64 -13.89 12.51
C ASP A 38 28.77 -15.12 12.21
N GLY A 39 27.45 -14.91 12.16
CA GLY A 39 26.44 -15.93 11.94
C GLY A 39 25.86 -16.56 13.20
N ASP A 40 26.40 -16.26 14.39
CA ASP A 40 25.89 -16.78 15.67
C ASP A 40 24.45 -16.30 15.98
N ILE A 41 23.80 -17.02 16.89
CA ILE A 41 22.44 -16.76 17.36
C ILE A 41 22.47 -16.39 18.83
N LEU A 42 21.93 -15.23 19.18
CA LEU A 42 21.71 -14.80 20.56
C LEU A 42 20.24 -15.07 20.93
N ARG A 43 20.01 -16.05 21.79
CA ARG A 43 18.69 -16.39 22.34
C ARG A 43 18.47 -15.63 23.64
N LEU A 44 17.54 -14.69 23.64
CA LEU A 44 17.25 -13.89 24.83
C LEU A 44 16.36 -14.65 25.80
N ALA A 45 16.78 -14.71 27.06
CA ALA A 45 15.91 -15.19 28.14
C ALA A 45 14.68 -14.27 28.28
N PRO A 46 13.52 -14.80 28.74
CA PRO A 46 12.32 -14.00 28.94
C PRO A 46 12.52 -12.77 29.83
N GLY A 47 11.87 -11.66 29.44
CA GLY A 47 11.76 -10.42 30.21
C GLY A 47 12.37 -9.19 29.52
N THR A 48 12.63 -8.13 30.27
CA THR A 48 12.93 -6.79 29.72
C THR A 48 14.41 -6.44 29.86
N TYR A 49 15.04 -6.12 28.73
CA TYR A 49 16.39 -5.59 28.62
C TYR A 49 16.33 -4.08 28.42
N ALA A 50 16.92 -3.31 29.35
CA ALA A 50 17.04 -1.86 29.24
C ALA A 50 18.33 -1.49 28.48
N GLU A 51 18.30 -1.62 27.15
CA GLU A 51 19.47 -1.44 26.29
C GLU A 51 19.09 -0.80 24.95
N THR A 52 20.07 -0.12 24.35
CA THR A 52 20.05 0.25 22.92
C THR A 52 21.15 -0.50 22.20
N LEU A 53 20.85 -1.07 21.04
CA LEU A 53 21.76 -2.00 20.34
C LEU A 53 22.23 -1.44 19.01
N ILE A 54 23.48 -1.76 18.67
CA ILE A 54 24.02 -1.62 17.33
C ILE A 54 24.44 -3.01 16.86
N LEU A 55 23.84 -3.47 15.75
CA LEU A 55 24.14 -4.74 15.12
C LEU A 55 24.89 -4.46 13.81
N ASP A 56 26.19 -4.76 13.79
CA ASP A 56 27.12 -4.34 12.73
C ASP A 56 27.75 -5.49 11.94
N ARG A 57 27.41 -6.74 12.28
CA ARG A 57 27.88 -7.97 11.64
C ARG A 57 26.77 -9.03 11.58
N PRO A 58 26.89 -10.04 10.71
CA PRO A 58 25.90 -11.10 10.58
C PRO A 58 25.62 -11.76 11.93
N ILE A 59 24.38 -11.69 12.40
CA ILE A 59 23.95 -12.26 13.68
C ILE A 59 22.44 -12.46 13.67
N THR A 60 21.95 -13.40 14.46
CA THR A 60 20.51 -13.52 14.77
C THR A 60 20.26 -13.12 16.21
N LEU A 61 19.39 -12.13 16.42
CA LEU A 61 18.85 -11.78 17.73
C LEU A 61 17.44 -12.34 17.85
N ASP A 62 17.27 -13.36 18.68
CA ASP A 62 16.02 -14.12 18.84
C ASP A 62 15.43 -13.91 20.24
N GLY A 63 14.28 -13.25 20.29
CA GLY A 63 13.52 -13.02 21.52
C GLY A 63 12.57 -14.14 21.92
N ALA A 64 12.39 -15.16 21.08
CA ALA A 64 11.47 -16.28 21.28
C ALA A 64 10.03 -15.89 21.66
N GLY A 65 9.60 -14.66 21.30
CA GLY A 65 8.30 -14.09 21.67
C GLY A 65 8.17 -13.64 23.12
N ALA A 66 9.25 -13.70 23.92
CA ALA A 66 9.23 -13.50 25.36
C ALA A 66 10.18 -12.40 25.87
N ALA A 67 11.10 -11.91 25.03
CA ALA A 67 12.02 -10.84 25.37
C ALA A 67 11.52 -9.47 24.87
N THR A 68 11.72 -8.45 25.71
CA THR A 68 11.44 -7.04 25.41
C THR A 68 12.74 -6.25 25.45
N ILE A 69 12.99 -5.42 24.44
CA ILE A 69 14.07 -4.43 24.46
C ILE A 69 13.45 -3.05 24.61
N ASN A 70 13.86 -2.33 25.67
CA ASN A 70 13.39 -1.00 26.00
C ASN A 70 14.52 0.02 25.87
N GLY A 71 14.40 0.96 24.92
CA GLY A 71 15.38 2.01 24.66
C GLY A 71 15.33 3.22 25.61
N GLY A 72 14.47 3.19 26.63
CA GLY A 72 14.43 4.23 27.68
C GLY A 72 13.94 5.60 27.20
N ASP A 73 13.09 5.63 26.17
CA ASP A 73 12.52 6.83 25.54
C ASP A 73 13.57 7.78 24.94
N THR A 74 14.72 7.23 24.53
CA THR A 74 15.82 7.99 23.93
C THR A 74 16.35 7.32 22.66
N GLY A 75 16.50 8.11 21.58
CA GLY A 75 17.13 7.64 20.35
C GLY A 75 16.41 6.46 19.68
N THR A 76 17.17 5.65 18.95
CA THR A 76 16.68 4.42 18.33
C THR A 76 17.04 3.22 19.19
N VAL A 77 16.11 2.26 19.35
CA VAL A 77 16.29 1.10 20.22
C VAL A 77 17.27 0.09 19.62
N ILE A 78 17.06 -0.32 18.36
CA ILE A 78 17.94 -1.25 17.64
C ILE A 78 18.39 -0.61 16.33
N THR A 79 19.69 -0.45 16.12
CA THR A 79 20.27 0.07 14.88
C THR A 79 21.05 -1.03 14.17
N ILE A 80 20.69 -1.29 12.91
CA ILE A 80 21.32 -2.31 12.06
C ILE A 80 22.18 -1.61 11.01
N THR A 81 23.47 -1.92 11.03
CA THR A 81 24.48 -1.39 10.11
C THR A 81 25.17 -2.48 9.29
N GLY A 82 25.17 -3.73 9.78
CA GLY A 82 25.80 -4.88 9.13
C GLY A 82 24.92 -5.62 8.12
N PRO A 83 25.51 -6.53 7.33
CA PRO A 83 24.78 -7.41 6.42
C PRO A 83 24.18 -8.62 7.16
N ASP A 84 23.13 -9.21 6.57
CA ASP A 84 22.59 -10.53 6.93
C ASP A 84 22.21 -10.67 8.42
N ILE A 85 21.74 -9.58 9.03
CA ILE A 85 21.27 -9.56 10.42
C ILE A 85 19.81 -9.93 10.49
N THR A 86 19.47 -10.84 11.40
CA THR A 86 18.09 -11.22 11.71
C THR A 86 17.71 -10.70 13.09
N VAL A 87 16.55 -10.05 13.19
CA VAL A 87 15.93 -9.62 14.45
C VAL A 87 14.53 -10.22 14.49
N THR A 88 14.30 -11.14 15.43
CA THR A 88 13.06 -11.92 15.44
C THR A 88 12.48 -12.17 16.83
N GLY A 89 11.15 -12.25 16.89
CA GLY A 89 10.43 -12.64 18.11
C GLY A 89 10.61 -11.69 19.29
N LEU A 90 10.93 -10.42 19.05
CA LEU A 90 11.13 -9.43 20.11
C LEU A 90 9.91 -8.54 20.28
N THR A 91 9.72 -8.05 21.51
CA THR A 91 8.98 -6.81 21.74
C THR A 91 9.97 -5.63 21.79
N VAL A 92 9.73 -4.57 21.02
CA VAL A 92 10.62 -3.39 20.96
C VAL A 92 9.85 -2.13 21.33
N VAL A 93 10.30 -1.43 22.37
CA VAL A 93 9.64 -0.24 22.94
C VAL A 93 10.64 0.84 23.33
N GLY A 94 10.12 2.04 23.65
CA GLY A 94 10.92 3.09 24.27
C GLY A 94 11.89 3.77 23.32
N SER A 95 11.54 3.94 22.03
CA SER A 95 12.28 4.87 21.19
C SER A 95 12.15 6.32 21.70
N GLY A 96 13.08 7.18 21.32
CA GLY A 96 12.93 8.62 21.46
C GLY A 96 11.82 9.22 20.59
N SER A 97 11.79 10.54 20.52
CA SER A 97 10.71 11.34 19.91
C SER A 97 11.21 12.38 18.90
N ASP A 98 12.46 12.31 18.44
CA ASP A 98 13.00 13.27 17.49
C ASP A 98 12.81 12.81 16.02
N HIS A 99 12.06 13.62 15.26
CA HIS A 99 11.85 13.42 13.82
C HIS A 99 13.09 13.72 12.97
N LYS A 100 14.09 14.45 13.49
CA LYS A 100 15.34 14.76 12.79
C LYS A 100 16.26 13.54 12.75
N THR A 101 16.38 12.82 13.86
CA THR A 101 17.14 11.57 13.97
C THR A 101 16.33 10.37 13.51
N ILE A 102 15.01 10.52 13.38
CA ILE A 102 14.05 9.46 13.04
C ILE A 102 14.16 8.36 14.10
N ASP A 103 13.94 8.73 15.36
CA ASP A 103 13.97 7.80 16.48
C ASP A 103 13.00 6.64 16.24
N SER A 104 13.54 5.42 16.22
CA SER A 104 12.81 4.24 15.76
C SER A 104 12.89 3.10 16.76
N GLY A 105 11.93 2.18 16.71
CA GLY A 105 12.10 0.87 17.36
C GLY A 105 13.27 0.13 16.70
N ILE A 106 13.23 -0.03 15.38
CA ILE A 106 14.30 -0.68 14.61
C ILE A 106 14.68 0.22 13.43
N LYS A 107 15.97 0.50 13.27
CA LYS A 107 16.51 1.28 12.15
C LYS A 107 17.51 0.48 11.34
N LEU A 108 17.30 0.41 10.03
CA LEU A 108 18.18 -0.22 9.05
C LEU A 108 18.90 0.87 8.29
N THR A 109 20.22 0.97 8.45
CA THR A 109 20.99 2.06 7.83
C THR A 109 21.41 1.70 6.40
N LYS A 110 21.96 2.69 5.67
CA LYS A 110 22.40 2.55 4.28
C LYS A 110 23.47 1.48 4.02
N THR A 111 24.16 1.04 5.08
CA THR A 111 25.18 -0.02 4.98
C THR A 111 24.60 -1.42 5.19
N ALA A 112 23.37 -1.52 5.73
CA ALA A 112 22.71 -2.80 5.92
C ALA A 112 22.30 -3.41 4.57
N VAL A 113 22.54 -4.70 4.42
CA VAL A 113 22.21 -5.49 3.23
C VAL A 113 21.52 -6.76 3.67
N SER A 114 20.36 -7.04 3.06
CA SER A 114 19.53 -8.21 3.37
C SER A 114 19.13 -8.39 4.85
N PRO A 115 18.88 -7.32 5.65
CA PRO A 115 18.41 -7.52 7.02
C PRO A 115 17.01 -8.15 7.04
N GLN A 116 16.77 -9.02 8.02
CA GLN A 116 15.50 -9.71 8.22
C GLN A 116 14.87 -9.33 9.55
N ILE A 117 13.76 -8.60 9.50
CA ILE A 117 13.00 -8.15 10.67
C ILE A 117 11.69 -8.92 10.68
N THR A 118 11.63 -9.99 11.48
CA THR A 118 10.56 -10.98 11.38
C THR A 118 9.84 -11.23 12.70
N GLU A 119 8.50 -11.31 12.68
CA GLU A 119 7.70 -11.72 13.85
C GLU A 119 7.95 -10.87 15.13
N ASN A 120 8.28 -9.58 14.98
CA ASN A 120 8.48 -8.68 16.11
C ASN A 120 7.19 -7.90 16.44
N THR A 121 7.07 -7.47 17.69
CA THR A 121 6.03 -6.58 18.19
C THR A 121 6.64 -5.23 18.56
N LEU A 122 6.30 -4.18 17.82
CA LEU A 122 6.83 -2.82 18.04
C LEU A 122 5.73 -1.92 18.59
N LEU A 123 5.88 -1.47 19.85
CA LEU A 123 4.83 -0.75 20.56
C LEU A 123 5.29 0.65 20.96
N GLY A 124 4.50 1.66 20.61
CA GLY A 124 4.68 3.03 21.11
C GLY A 124 5.99 3.68 20.68
N ASN A 125 6.64 3.21 19.61
CA ASN A 125 7.81 3.88 19.04
C ASN A 125 7.36 5.06 18.15
N LEU A 126 8.18 6.11 18.02
CA LEU A 126 7.90 7.23 17.13
C LEU A 126 7.77 6.70 15.69
N TYR A 127 8.81 6.03 15.21
CA TYR A 127 8.76 5.18 14.02
C TYR A 127 8.88 3.72 14.42
N GLY A 128 8.08 2.83 13.85
CA GLY A 128 8.23 1.40 14.11
C GLY A 128 9.55 0.88 13.53
N ILE A 129 9.62 0.82 12.20
CA ILE A 129 10.78 0.37 11.44
C ILE A 129 11.20 1.46 10.43
N ASP A 130 12.43 1.96 10.52
CA ASP A 130 13.04 2.89 9.56
C ASP A 130 14.02 2.14 8.65
N VAL A 131 13.66 1.96 7.38
CA VAL A 131 14.53 1.42 6.33
C VAL A 131 15.22 2.58 5.61
N HIS A 132 16.37 2.98 6.13
CA HIS A 132 17.09 4.18 5.73
C HIS A 132 18.28 3.86 4.82
N GLY A 133 17.97 3.52 3.58
CA GLY A 133 18.97 3.23 2.54
C GLY A 133 19.41 1.77 2.47
N ALA A 134 18.91 0.91 3.36
CA ALA A 134 19.24 -0.52 3.37
C ALA A 134 18.78 -1.19 2.06
N LYS A 135 19.51 -2.22 1.64
CA LYS A 135 19.18 -2.97 0.41
C LYS A 135 18.54 -4.30 0.75
N ASP A 136 17.53 -4.68 -0.02
CA ASP A 136 16.92 -6.02 0.01
C ASP A 136 16.42 -6.42 1.41
N ALA A 137 15.95 -5.44 2.19
CA ALA A 137 15.44 -5.65 3.54
C ALA A 137 14.12 -6.45 3.52
N LEU A 138 14.00 -7.43 4.41
CA LEU A 138 12.80 -8.22 4.60
C LEU A 138 12.13 -7.83 5.92
N ILE A 139 10.90 -7.33 5.84
CA ILE A 139 10.08 -6.94 7.00
C ILE A 139 8.82 -7.81 6.97
N ILE A 140 8.80 -8.88 7.76
CA ILE A 140 7.82 -9.96 7.62
C ILE A 140 7.08 -10.22 8.94
N GLY A 141 5.76 -10.29 8.91
CA GLY A 141 4.96 -10.77 10.05
C GLY A 141 5.05 -9.91 11.33
N ASN A 142 5.51 -8.66 11.24
CA ASN A 142 5.62 -7.80 12.40
C ASN A 142 4.26 -7.18 12.77
N ARG A 143 4.03 -6.98 14.06
CA ARG A 143 2.94 -6.18 14.61
C ARG A 143 3.49 -4.82 15.03
N ILE A 144 2.96 -3.74 14.47
CA ILE A 144 3.37 -2.37 14.78
C ILE A 144 2.17 -1.59 15.30
N GLU A 145 2.28 -1.10 16.53
CA GLU A 145 1.30 -0.21 17.16
C GLU A 145 1.95 1.15 17.44
N GLY A 146 1.64 2.13 16.59
CA GLY A 146 2.20 3.47 16.68
C GLY A 146 1.62 4.28 17.84
N ARG A 147 2.30 5.37 18.21
CA ARG A 147 1.86 6.25 19.29
C ARG A 147 0.51 6.91 19.01
N GLN A 148 -0.19 7.28 20.09
CA GLN A 148 -1.47 8.01 20.04
C GLN A 148 -1.47 9.31 20.85
N ASP A 149 -0.36 9.60 21.53
CA ASP A 149 -0.13 10.75 22.43
C ASP A 149 -0.08 12.12 21.73
N HIS A 150 0.21 12.15 20.43
CA HIS A 150 0.23 13.38 19.62
C HIS A 150 -0.93 13.48 18.64
N HIS A 151 -1.13 14.66 18.04
CA HIS A 151 -1.95 14.78 16.84
C HIS A 151 -1.39 13.93 15.71
N MET A 152 -2.26 13.34 14.89
CA MET A 152 -1.90 12.35 13.85
C MET A 152 -0.71 12.78 12.97
N ASN A 153 -0.65 14.03 12.53
CA ASN A 153 0.41 14.52 11.66
C ASN A 153 1.79 14.64 12.34
N ALA A 154 1.83 14.72 13.67
CA ALA A 154 3.04 14.82 14.49
C ALA A 154 3.50 13.46 15.04
N ARG A 155 2.83 12.36 14.66
CA ARG A 155 3.28 10.99 14.96
C ARG A 155 4.24 10.53 13.85
N GLY A 156 5.09 9.56 14.13
CA GLY A 156 5.86 8.87 13.10
C GLY A 156 5.06 7.76 12.41
N ASN A 157 5.69 7.13 11.44
CA ASN A 157 5.06 6.11 10.60
C ASN A 157 5.32 4.71 11.19
N GLY A 158 4.46 3.74 10.87
CA GLY A 158 4.72 2.35 11.23
C GLY A 158 6.01 1.84 10.58
N ILE A 159 6.09 1.94 9.25
CA ILE A 159 7.27 1.61 8.46
C ILE A 159 7.64 2.80 7.60
N TYR A 160 8.87 3.29 7.71
CA TYR A 160 9.41 4.35 6.86
C TYR A 160 10.47 3.76 5.93
N VAL A 161 10.39 4.08 4.64
CA VAL A 161 11.31 3.57 3.62
C VAL A 161 11.90 4.74 2.86
N TRP A 162 13.22 4.93 2.96
CA TRP A 162 13.93 6.00 2.29
C TRP A 162 15.13 5.44 1.52
N ASN A 163 15.14 5.62 0.20
CA ASN A 163 16.22 5.18 -0.69
C ASN A 163 16.67 3.71 -0.50
N ALA A 164 15.72 2.83 -0.19
CA ALA A 164 15.98 1.45 0.19
C ALA A 164 15.44 0.46 -0.86
N PRO A 165 16.18 0.22 -1.96
CA PRO A 165 15.70 -0.60 -3.07
C PRO A 165 15.59 -2.07 -2.68
N GLY A 166 14.60 -2.77 -3.26
CA GLY A 166 14.41 -4.20 -3.03
C GLY A 166 13.72 -4.55 -1.71
N THR A 167 13.24 -3.56 -0.96
CA THR A 167 12.56 -3.81 0.33
C THR A 167 11.28 -4.60 0.12
N VAL A 168 11.10 -5.68 0.88
CA VAL A 168 9.89 -6.49 0.93
C VAL A 168 9.22 -6.31 2.28
N VAL A 169 7.95 -5.90 2.28
CA VAL A 169 7.11 -5.77 3.47
C VAL A 169 5.93 -6.72 3.31
N ASP A 170 5.95 -7.85 4.02
CA ASP A 170 5.00 -8.96 3.82
C ASP A 170 4.29 -9.37 5.11
N GLY A 171 2.96 -9.47 5.09
CA GLY A 171 2.19 -10.05 6.20
C GLY A 171 2.21 -9.25 7.51
N ASN A 172 2.57 -7.97 7.49
CA ASN A 172 2.64 -7.15 8.70
C ASN A 172 1.27 -6.58 9.07
N THR A 173 1.04 -6.35 10.37
CA THR A 173 -0.13 -5.60 10.86
C THR A 173 0.33 -4.27 11.42
N VAL A 174 -0.22 -3.17 10.90
CA VAL A 174 0.13 -1.81 11.36
C VAL A 174 -1.13 -1.07 11.79
N ARG A 175 -1.10 -0.53 13.01
CA ARG A 175 -2.20 0.23 13.60
C ARG A 175 -1.69 1.45 14.33
N TRP A 176 -2.42 2.56 14.25
CA TRP A 176 -2.07 3.84 14.90
C TRP A 176 -0.72 4.42 14.47
N GLY A 177 -0.35 5.58 15.03
CA GLY A 177 0.72 6.41 14.48
C GLY A 177 0.18 7.35 13.38
N ARG A 178 0.99 7.62 12.35
CA ARG A 178 0.63 8.49 11.22
C ARG A 178 0.27 7.71 9.96
N ASP A 179 1.26 7.17 9.25
CA ASP A 179 1.08 6.36 8.04
C ASP A 179 1.53 4.92 8.30
N GLY A 180 0.92 3.96 7.62
CA GLY A 180 1.27 2.54 7.73
C GLY A 180 2.65 2.27 7.14
N ILE A 181 2.76 2.36 5.82
CA ILE A 181 4.05 2.43 5.12
C ILE A 181 4.18 3.77 4.41
N PHE A 182 5.23 4.53 4.73
CA PHE A 182 5.59 5.75 4.00
C PHE A 182 6.90 5.54 3.25
N VAL A 183 6.85 5.68 1.93
CA VAL A 183 8.03 5.63 1.06
C VAL A 183 8.39 7.02 0.60
N ASN A 184 9.65 7.39 0.76
CA ASN A 184 10.21 8.61 0.24
C ASN A 184 11.43 8.28 -0.63
N SER A 185 11.21 8.27 -1.95
CA SER A 185 12.20 7.92 -2.98
C SER A 185 12.79 6.52 -2.84
N SER A 186 12.20 5.52 -3.49
CA SER A 186 12.76 4.15 -3.57
C SER A 186 12.37 3.45 -4.88
N LYS A 187 12.84 2.23 -5.13
CA LYS A 187 12.48 1.44 -6.32
C LYS A 187 12.48 -0.06 -6.06
N ASN A 188 11.74 -0.81 -6.86
CA ASN A 188 11.69 -2.27 -6.81
C ASN A 188 11.24 -2.81 -5.44
N ASN A 189 10.30 -2.13 -4.77
CA ASN A 189 9.77 -2.55 -3.48
C ASN A 189 8.53 -3.43 -3.67
N ILE A 190 8.31 -4.37 -2.76
CA ILE A 190 7.12 -5.24 -2.78
C ILE A 190 6.43 -5.15 -1.42
N PHE A 191 5.27 -4.51 -1.37
CA PHE A 191 4.46 -4.43 -0.16
C PHE A 191 3.21 -5.27 -0.34
N ARG A 192 3.16 -6.42 0.34
CA ARG A 192 2.10 -7.40 0.11
C ARG A 192 1.51 -8.01 1.37
N ASN A 193 0.24 -8.40 1.27
CA ASN A 193 -0.49 -9.12 2.33
C ASN A 193 -0.49 -8.42 3.72
N ASN A 194 -0.26 -7.11 3.77
CA ASN A 194 -0.25 -6.36 5.02
C ASN A 194 -1.67 -5.88 5.39
N THR A 195 -1.92 -5.70 6.68
CA THR A 195 -3.17 -5.17 7.22
C THR A 195 -2.94 -3.82 7.90
N PHE A 196 -3.71 -2.81 7.52
CA PHE A 196 -3.56 -1.42 7.96
C PHE A 196 -4.87 -0.87 8.53
N ARG A 197 -4.85 -0.33 9.76
CA ARG A 197 -6.04 0.21 10.42
C ARG A 197 -5.77 1.48 11.22
N ASP A 198 -6.77 2.37 11.28
CA ASP A 198 -6.77 3.58 12.12
C ASP A 198 -5.55 4.50 11.88
N LEU A 199 -5.12 4.62 10.63
CA LEU A 199 -4.02 5.44 10.16
C LEU A 199 -4.52 6.62 9.33
N ARG A 200 -3.63 7.57 9.05
CA ARG A 200 -3.84 8.53 7.98
C ARG A 200 -3.86 7.79 6.65
N PHE A 201 -2.72 7.23 6.21
CA PHE A 201 -2.62 6.48 4.96
C PHE A 201 -2.15 5.05 5.24
N ALA A 202 -2.77 4.03 4.64
CA ALA A 202 -2.28 2.66 4.75
C ALA A 202 -0.94 2.49 4.03
N VAL A 203 -0.87 2.89 2.76
CA VAL A 203 0.37 2.96 1.98
C VAL A 203 0.49 4.33 1.32
N HIS A 204 1.62 4.99 1.52
CA HIS A 204 1.92 6.33 1.01
C HIS A 204 3.24 6.30 0.22
N TYR A 205 3.14 6.33 -1.11
CA TYR A 205 4.29 6.37 -2.00
C TYR A 205 4.59 7.80 -2.43
N MET A 206 5.84 8.21 -2.25
CA MET A 206 6.45 9.36 -2.91
C MET A 206 7.65 8.87 -3.70
N TYR A 207 7.59 8.93 -5.04
CA TYR A 207 8.71 8.56 -5.92
C TYR A 207 9.15 7.09 -5.76
N ALA A 208 8.23 6.15 -5.94
CA ALA A 208 8.42 4.71 -5.71
C ALA A 208 8.22 3.91 -7.01
N ASP A 209 9.20 4.00 -7.92
CA ASP A 209 9.10 3.41 -9.26
C ASP A 209 9.26 1.89 -9.27
N ASN A 210 8.68 1.24 -10.29
CA ASN A 210 8.80 -0.21 -10.53
C ASN A 210 8.48 -1.05 -9.29
N SER A 211 7.54 -0.59 -8.48
CA SER A 211 7.22 -1.19 -7.18
C SER A 211 5.82 -1.81 -7.20
N GLU A 212 5.54 -2.66 -6.22
CA GLU A 212 4.30 -3.42 -6.09
C GLU A 212 3.64 -3.12 -4.74
N VAL A 213 2.33 -2.90 -4.78
CA VAL A 213 1.43 -2.87 -3.64
C VAL A 213 0.35 -3.90 -3.94
N SER A 214 0.47 -5.10 -3.37
CA SER A 214 -0.41 -6.21 -3.73
C SER A 214 -1.04 -6.92 -2.55
N GLY A 215 -2.32 -7.21 -2.68
CA GLY A 215 -2.99 -8.09 -1.75
C GLY A 215 -3.19 -7.57 -0.32
N ASN A 216 -2.93 -6.29 -0.07
CA ASN A 216 -3.06 -5.66 1.24
C ASN A 216 -4.53 -5.38 1.60
N VAL A 217 -4.77 -5.12 2.89
CA VAL A 217 -6.08 -4.73 3.43
C VAL A 217 -5.96 -3.43 4.20
N SER A 218 -6.73 -2.41 3.80
CA SER A 218 -6.89 -1.12 4.46
C SER A 218 -8.30 -1.02 5.05
N VAL A 219 -8.42 -0.74 6.34
CA VAL A 219 -9.72 -0.59 7.02
C VAL A 219 -9.76 0.66 7.88
N GLY A 220 -10.70 1.57 7.58
CA GLY A 220 -11.01 2.72 8.44
C GLY A 220 -9.87 3.74 8.53
N ASN A 221 -8.99 3.80 7.53
CA ASN A 221 -7.94 4.82 7.45
C ASN A 221 -8.50 6.12 6.85
N HIS A 222 -7.76 7.23 6.92
CA HIS A 222 -8.17 8.42 6.16
C HIS A 222 -8.09 8.16 4.65
N LEU A 223 -7.09 7.41 4.20
CA LEU A 223 -6.90 6.98 2.82
C LEU A 223 -6.29 5.58 2.80
N GLY A 224 -6.75 4.72 1.90
CA GLY A 224 -6.11 3.42 1.68
C GLY A 224 -4.74 3.57 1.03
N TYR A 225 -4.73 3.62 -0.30
CA TYR A 225 -3.50 3.57 -1.10
C TYR A 225 -3.24 4.90 -1.79
N ALA A 226 -2.32 5.70 -1.26
CA ALA A 226 -1.88 6.98 -1.83
C ALA A 226 -0.60 6.78 -2.65
N ILE A 227 -0.73 6.70 -3.96
CA ILE A 227 0.39 6.52 -4.88
C ILE A 227 0.71 7.84 -5.56
N MET A 228 1.91 8.38 -5.31
CA MET A 228 2.27 9.72 -5.79
C MET A 228 3.62 9.70 -6.51
N PHE A 229 3.70 10.47 -7.60
CA PHE A 229 4.92 10.74 -8.36
C PHE A 229 5.71 9.49 -8.77
N SER A 230 5.01 8.42 -9.17
CA SER A 230 5.61 7.11 -9.40
C SER A 230 5.25 6.57 -10.78
N THR A 231 6.12 5.74 -11.37
CA THR A 231 5.88 5.11 -12.66
C THR A 231 6.05 3.60 -12.61
N ARG A 232 5.25 2.88 -13.40
CA ARG A 232 5.27 1.41 -13.50
C ARG A 232 5.03 0.72 -12.15
N VAL A 233 4.04 1.21 -11.40
CA VAL A 233 3.61 0.61 -10.14
C VAL A 233 2.53 -0.44 -10.42
N ARG A 234 2.57 -1.57 -9.71
CA ARG A 234 1.51 -2.58 -9.72
C ARG A 234 0.69 -2.44 -8.43
N ILE A 235 -0.59 -2.12 -8.57
CA ILE A 235 -1.54 -1.99 -7.45
C ILE A 235 -2.59 -3.07 -7.67
N THR A 236 -2.41 -4.24 -7.06
CA THR A 236 -3.21 -5.42 -7.43
C THR A 236 -3.84 -6.15 -6.25
N ASP A 237 -5.07 -6.59 -6.39
CA ASP A 237 -5.77 -7.44 -5.42
C ASP A 237 -5.84 -6.88 -3.98
N ASN A 238 -5.72 -5.57 -3.83
CA ASN A 238 -5.84 -4.89 -2.55
C ASN A 238 -7.31 -4.65 -2.19
N VAL A 239 -7.57 -4.46 -0.90
CA VAL A 239 -8.90 -4.15 -0.39
C VAL A 239 -8.83 -2.88 0.44
N SER A 240 -9.69 -1.90 0.13
CA SER A 240 -9.95 -0.72 0.94
C SER A 240 -11.40 -0.74 1.42
N LEU A 241 -11.60 -0.72 2.74
CA LEU A 241 -12.92 -0.72 3.37
C LEU A 241 -13.08 0.46 4.31
N ASN A 242 -14.17 1.21 4.12
CA ASN A 242 -14.56 2.30 5.02
C ASN A 242 -13.45 3.35 5.21
N ASP A 243 -12.55 3.51 4.23
CA ASP A 243 -11.55 4.57 4.25
C ASP A 243 -12.23 5.93 4.00
N ARG A 244 -11.86 6.94 4.77
CA ARG A 244 -12.62 8.20 4.87
C ARG A 244 -12.67 8.98 3.55
N ASP A 245 -11.51 9.28 2.96
CA ASP A 245 -11.39 10.17 1.81
C ASP A 245 -11.32 9.38 0.50
N HIS A 246 -10.32 8.51 0.36
CA HIS A 246 -10.10 7.73 -0.86
C HIS A 246 -9.68 6.29 -0.58
N GLY A 247 -10.17 5.35 -1.37
CA GLY A 247 -9.63 3.98 -1.34
C GLY A 247 -8.31 3.88 -2.10
N VAL A 248 -8.28 4.37 -3.35
CA VAL A 248 -7.06 4.48 -4.15
C VAL A 248 -6.91 5.92 -4.66
N MET A 249 -5.78 6.54 -4.38
CA MET A 249 -5.42 7.87 -4.87
C MET A 249 -4.16 7.80 -5.72
N MET A 250 -4.23 8.35 -6.94
CA MET A 250 -3.13 8.42 -7.87
C MET A 250 -2.84 9.87 -8.22
N ASN A 251 -1.63 10.33 -7.94
CA ASN A 251 -1.21 11.71 -8.22
C ASN A 251 0.13 11.69 -8.96
N TYR A 252 0.15 12.11 -10.23
CA TYR A 252 1.32 11.92 -11.10
C TYR A 252 1.78 10.45 -11.17
N THR A 253 0.84 9.50 -11.16
CA THR A 253 1.13 8.06 -11.28
C THR A 253 0.90 7.59 -12.71
N ASN A 254 1.93 7.01 -13.33
CA ASN A 254 1.94 6.78 -14.77
C ASN A 254 2.32 5.35 -15.13
N LYS A 255 1.86 4.87 -16.30
CA LYS A 255 2.25 3.56 -16.86
C LYS A 255 2.08 2.40 -15.88
N SER A 256 1.07 2.50 -15.01
CA SER A 256 0.84 1.60 -13.87
C SER A 256 -0.36 0.69 -14.12
N VAL A 257 -0.39 -0.44 -13.42
CA VAL A 257 -1.46 -1.43 -13.52
C VAL A 257 -2.23 -1.44 -12.21
N ILE A 258 -3.54 -1.28 -12.30
CA ILE A 258 -4.47 -1.25 -11.18
C ILE A 258 -5.51 -2.33 -11.45
N SER A 259 -5.35 -3.50 -10.84
CA SER A 259 -6.19 -4.65 -11.21
C SER A 259 -6.68 -5.48 -10.04
N GLY A 260 -7.92 -5.95 -10.11
CA GLY A 260 -8.49 -6.85 -9.10
C GLY A 260 -8.70 -6.22 -7.72
N ASN A 261 -8.55 -4.91 -7.58
CA ASN A 261 -8.72 -4.23 -6.29
C ASN A 261 -10.20 -4.10 -5.93
N VAL A 262 -10.49 -4.08 -4.64
CA VAL A 262 -11.82 -3.86 -4.08
C VAL A 262 -11.79 -2.60 -3.23
N VAL A 263 -12.65 -1.64 -3.54
CA VAL A 263 -12.89 -0.47 -2.69
C VAL A 263 -14.36 -0.45 -2.32
N LYS A 264 -14.64 -0.40 -1.01
CA LYS A 264 -15.99 -0.41 -0.48
C LYS A 264 -16.20 0.71 0.53
N ASN A 265 -17.31 1.43 0.37
CA ASN A 265 -17.82 2.39 1.33
C ASN A 265 -16.83 3.50 1.69
N ALA A 266 -15.98 3.93 0.75
CA ALA A 266 -15.15 5.09 0.98
C ALA A 266 -16.04 6.34 1.00
N SER A 267 -16.00 7.12 2.09
CA SER A 267 -16.95 8.24 2.27
C SER A 267 -16.76 9.34 1.22
N GLY A 268 -15.56 9.46 0.64
CA GLY A 268 -15.28 10.37 -0.47
C GLY A 268 -15.31 9.67 -1.83
N LYS A 269 -14.18 9.12 -2.28
CA LYS A 269 -14.03 8.58 -3.64
C LYS A 269 -13.43 7.19 -3.59
N CYS A 270 -14.01 6.25 -4.32
CA CYS A 270 -13.41 4.91 -4.43
C CYS A 270 -12.02 5.04 -5.07
N THR A 271 -11.92 5.73 -6.21
CA THR A 271 -10.65 6.05 -6.88
C THR A 271 -10.55 7.52 -7.29
N PHE A 272 -9.39 8.16 -7.06
CA PHE A 272 -9.08 9.52 -7.51
C PHE A 272 -7.80 9.59 -8.33
N LEU A 273 -7.86 10.24 -9.50
CA LEU A 273 -6.72 10.46 -10.39
C LEU A 273 -6.48 11.94 -10.62
N TYR A 274 -5.24 12.37 -10.35
CA TYR A 274 -4.73 13.70 -10.67
C TYR A 274 -3.49 13.57 -11.56
N ASN A 275 -3.54 14.19 -12.73
CA ASN A 275 -2.46 14.20 -13.74
C ASN A 275 -1.75 12.84 -13.92
N SER A 276 -2.55 11.77 -14.03
CA SER A 276 -2.08 10.38 -14.08
C SER A 276 -2.45 9.77 -15.43
N HIS A 277 -1.46 9.26 -16.15
CA HIS A 277 -1.62 8.89 -17.57
C HIS A 277 -1.13 7.47 -17.88
N LYS A 278 -1.69 6.90 -18.96
CA LYS A 278 -1.23 5.61 -19.52
C LYS A 278 -1.33 4.45 -18.53
N ASN A 279 -2.30 4.50 -17.62
CA ASN A 279 -2.55 3.44 -16.66
C ASN A 279 -3.61 2.46 -17.19
N GLU A 280 -3.59 1.24 -16.68
CA GLU A 280 -4.59 0.22 -16.97
C GLU A 280 -5.36 -0.13 -15.71
N PHE A 281 -6.68 -0.02 -15.78
CA PHE A 281 -7.60 -0.40 -14.73
C PHE A 281 -8.45 -1.57 -15.21
N SER A 282 -8.27 -2.74 -14.59
CA SER A 282 -8.97 -3.95 -15.00
C SER A 282 -9.49 -4.79 -13.84
N GLY A 283 -10.75 -5.24 -13.94
CA GLY A 283 -11.33 -6.15 -12.95
C GLY A 283 -11.44 -5.59 -11.53
N ASN A 284 -11.44 -4.27 -11.36
CA ASN A 284 -11.60 -3.64 -10.04
C ASN A 284 -13.08 -3.55 -9.67
N TRP A 285 -13.35 -3.54 -8.37
CA TRP A 285 -14.69 -3.41 -7.80
C TRP A 285 -14.78 -2.14 -6.95
N PHE A 286 -15.62 -1.20 -7.35
CA PHE A 286 -15.81 0.10 -6.69
C PHE A 286 -17.26 0.21 -6.21
N GLU A 287 -17.49 0.13 -4.90
CA GLU A 287 -18.82 0.01 -4.33
C GLU A 287 -19.10 0.99 -3.20
N GLY A 288 -20.32 1.55 -3.20
CA GLY A 288 -20.86 2.32 -2.08
C GLY A 288 -20.11 3.63 -1.79
N CYS A 289 -19.39 4.17 -2.76
CA CYS A 289 -18.66 5.43 -2.61
C CYS A 289 -19.49 6.63 -3.06
N ASP A 290 -19.18 7.82 -2.52
CA ASP A 290 -19.78 9.07 -2.98
C ASP A 290 -19.47 9.34 -4.47
N ILE A 291 -18.23 9.05 -4.88
CA ILE A 291 -17.83 8.97 -6.30
C ILE A 291 -17.09 7.67 -6.56
N GLY A 292 -17.50 6.89 -7.56
CA GLY A 292 -16.83 5.64 -7.96
C GLY A 292 -15.40 5.90 -8.49
N ILE A 293 -15.27 6.76 -9.48
CA ILE A 293 -13.96 7.22 -9.96
C ILE A 293 -13.98 8.68 -10.40
N HIS A 294 -12.92 9.42 -10.05
CA HIS A 294 -12.79 10.83 -10.41
C HIS A 294 -11.46 11.11 -11.10
N PHE A 295 -11.55 11.65 -12.32
CA PHE A 295 -10.44 12.13 -13.12
C PHE A 295 -10.38 13.65 -13.14
N THR A 296 -9.19 14.20 -12.89
CA THR A 296 -8.94 15.63 -13.05
C THR A 296 -7.51 15.90 -13.54
N ALA A 297 -7.23 17.18 -13.78
CA ALA A 297 -5.93 17.71 -14.17
C ALA A 297 -5.31 17.03 -15.40
N GLY A 298 -6.14 16.75 -16.42
CA GLY A 298 -5.65 16.22 -17.70
C GLY A 298 -5.22 14.75 -17.69
N SER A 299 -5.60 13.97 -16.67
CA SER A 299 -5.40 12.51 -16.65
C SER A 299 -5.97 11.87 -17.93
N ASP A 300 -5.12 11.26 -18.75
CA ASP A 300 -5.42 10.89 -20.15
C ASP A 300 -4.76 9.56 -20.54
N ASN A 301 -5.26 8.92 -21.59
CA ASN A 301 -4.82 7.61 -22.08
C ASN A 301 -4.86 6.49 -21.03
N ASN A 302 -5.84 6.54 -20.11
CA ASN A 302 -6.04 5.46 -19.15
C ASN A 302 -7.06 4.46 -19.71
N ARG A 303 -6.75 3.17 -19.66
CA ARG A 303 -7.64 2.09 -20.12
C ARG A 303 -8.51 1.62 -18.95
N MET A 304 -9.81 1.43 -19.20
CA MET A 304 -10.82 1.05 -18.21
C MET A 304 -11.63 -0.13 -18.74
N ILE A 305 -11.37 -1.35 -18.26
CA ILE A 305 -11.97 -2.57 -18.82
C ILE A 305 -12.38 -3.55 -17.72
N GLY A 306 -13.61 -4.05 -17.77
CA GLY A 306 -14.07 -5.12 -16.88
C GLY A 306 -14.14 -4.73 -15.41
N ASN A 307 -14.16 -3.44 -15.08
CA ASN A 307 -14.38 -2.96 -13.72
C ASN A 307 -15.87 -2.99 -13.38
N ALA A 308 -16.22 -3.00 -12.10
CA ALA A 308 -17.59 -2.95 -11.62
C ALA A 308 -17.80 -1.71 -10.75
N PHE A 309 -18.77 -0.87 -11.13
CA PHE A 309 -19.18 0.32 -10.39
C PHE A 309 -20.57 0.09 -9.79
N VAL A 310 -20.60 -0.13 -8.47
CA VAL A 310 -21.77 -0.70 -7.77
C VAL A 310 -22.29 0.24 -6.69
N GLY A 311 -23.50 0.77 -6.86
CA GLY A 311 -24.16 1.57 -5.82
C GLY A 311 -23.41 2.83 -5.39
N ASN A 312 -22.54 3.40 -6.25
CA ASN A 312 -21.92 4.69 -5.97
C ASN A 312 -22.94 5.80 -6.21
N ARG A 313 -22.88 6.89 -5.42
CA ARG A 313 -23.78 8.04 -5.62
C ARG A 313 -23.55 8.74 -6.96
N THR A 314 -22.32 8.75 -7.43
CA THR A 314 -21.93 9.19 -8.78
C THR A 314 -20.89 8.20 -9.29
N GLN A 315 -21.19 7.46 -10.36
CA GLN A 315 -20.26 6.43 -10.84
C GLN A 315 -18.94 7.04 -11.31
N VAL A 316 -19.01 8.08 -12.14
CA VAL A 316 -17.84 8.72 -12.75
C VAL A 316 -17.94 10.24 -12.65
N LYS A 317 -16.85 10.87 -12.21
CA LYS A 317 -16.61 12.29 -12.39
C LYS A 317 -15.40 12.46 -13.30
N TYR A 318 -15.63 12.66 -14.60
CA TYR A 318 -14.53 12.85 -15.56
C TYR A 318 -14.47 14.31 -15.99
N VAL A 319 -13.38 15.00 -15.65
CA VAL A 319 -13.18 16.43 -15.94
C VAL A 319 -12.22 16.58 -17.12
N SER A 320 -12.76 16.65 -18.33
CA SER A 320 -12.02 16.79 -19.59
C SER A 320 -12.93 17.35 -20.69
N THR A 321 -12.34 17.83 -21.78
CA THR A 321 -13.07 18.24 -23.00
C THR A 321 -13.01 17.19 -24.11
N LYS A 322 -12.30 16.08 -23.90
CA LYS A 322 -12.14 14.98 -24.87
C LYS A 322 -13.11 13.84 -24.60
N TRP A 323 -13.57 13.19 -25.67
CA TRP A 323 -14.28 11.91 -25.57
C TRP A 323 -13.29 10.78 -25.33
N VAL A 324 -13.63 9.87 -24.42
CA VAL A 324 -12.87 8.66 -24.15
C VAL A 324 -13.80 7.44 -24.18
N GLU A 325 -13.35 6.39 -24.88
CA GLU A 325 -14.00 5.09 -24.91
C GLU A 325 -13.43 4.21 -23.79
N TRP A 326 -14.31 3.70 -22.95
CA TRP A 326 -14.02 2.80 -21.83
C TRP A 326 -14.51 1.38 -22.12
N SER A 327 -14.30 0.93 -23.36
CA SER A 327 -14.33 -0.47 -23.76
C SER A 327 -13.19 -0.76 -24.72
N VAL A 328 -12.72 -2.00 -24.74
CA VAL A 328 -11.68 -2.48 -25.66
C VAL A 328 -12.04 -3.86 -26.16
N ASP A 329 -11.84 -4.11 -27.45
CA ASP A 329 -12.07 -5.40 -28.10
C ASP A 329 -13.45 -6.02 -27.78
N GLY A 330 -14.48 -5.17 -27.81
CA GLY A 330 -15.86 -5.59 -27.54
C GLY A 330 -16.20 -5.78 -26.07
N ARG A 331 -15.36 -5.32 -25.13
CA ARG A 331 -15.59 -5.50 -23.69
C ARG A 331 -15.40 -4.21 -22.91
N GLY A 332 -16.44 -3.83 -22.17
CA GLY A 332 -16.50 -2.65 -21.30
C GLY A 332 -16.51 -2.99 -19.81
N ASN A 333 -17.21 -2.15 -19.04
CA ASN A 333 -17.33 -2.21 -17.59
C ASN A 333 -18.79 -2.47 -17.18
N TYR A 334 -19.00 -2.86 -15.92
CA TYR A 334 -20.33 -2.99 -15.33
C TYR A 334 -20.74 -1.73 -14.57
N TRP A 335 -21.99 -1.31 -14.76
CA TRP A 335 -22.57 -0.09 -14.17
C TRP A 335 -23.91 -0.41 -13.53
N SER A 336 -23.98 -0.35 -12.20
CA SER A 336 -25.19 -0.73 -11.44
C SER A 336 -26.41 0.16 -11.65
N ASP A 337 -26.23 1.37 -12.18
CA ASP A 337 -27.28 2.34 -12.51
C ASP A 337 -27.67 2.29 -13.99
N PHE A 338 -27.08 1.41 -14.79
CA PHE A 338 -27.41 1.26 -16.20
C PHE A 338 -28.49 0.22 -16.41
N ALA A 339 -29.74 0.69 -16.56
CA ALA A 339 -30.86 -0.16 -16.99
C ALA A 339 -30.84 -0.32 -18.51
N ALA A 340 -30.17 -1.37 -18.99
CA ALA A 340 -30.06 -1.71 -20.41
C ALA A 340 -30.68 -3.07 -20.74
N PHE A 341 -30.84 -3.33 -22.04
CA PHE A 341 -31.27 -4.63 -22.57
C PHE A 341 -30.07 -5.33 -23.23
N ASP A 342 -30.13 -6.65 -23.23
CA ASP A 342 -29.23 -7.57 -23.93
C ASP A 342 -30.14 -8.58 -24.63
N VAL A 343 -30.58 -8.22 -25.84
CA VAL A 343 -31.58 -8.98 -26.61
C VAL A 343 -30.96 -10.22 -27.25
N ASP A 344 -29.68 -10.16 -27.62
CA ASP A 344 -28.96 -11.29 -28.22
C ASP A 344 -28.37 -12.26 -27.19
N GLY A 345 -28.36 -11.88 -25.91
CA GLY A 345 -27.98 -12.73 -24.78
C GLY A 345 -26.47 -12.91 -24.65
N ASN A 346 -25.67 -12.01 -25.20
CA ASN A 346 -24.20 -12.13 -25.24
C ASN A 346 -23.51 -11.62 -23.96
N GLY A 347 -24.26 -11.06 -23.00
CA GLY A 347 -23.77 -10.51 -21.74
C GLY A 347 -23.30 -9.05 -21.81
N ILE A 348 -23.50 -8.39 -22.95
CA ILE A 348 -23.16 -6.98 -23.23
C ILE A 348 -24.46 -6.22 -23.51
N ALA A 349 -24.56 -5.01 -23.01
CA ALA A 349 -25.69 -4.14 -23.28
C ALA A 349 -25.75 -3.74 -24.77
N ASP A 350 -26.94 -3.80 -25.38
CA ASP A 350 -27.19 -3.38 -26.76
C ASP A 350 -27.07 -1.86 -26.96
N ALA A 351 -27.03 -1.09 -25.85
CA ALA A 351 -26.91 0.36 -25.85
C ALA A 351 -25.62 0.81 -25.15
N PRO A 352 -24.94 1.85 -25.66
CA PRO A 352 -23.76 2.42 -25.02
C PRO A 352 -24.12 3.15 -23.72
N TYR A 353 -23.31 2.95 -22.70
CA TYR A 353 -23.41 3.68 -21.43
C TYR A 353 -22.63 4.99 -21.46
N ARG A 354 -23.18 6.04 -20.84
CA ARG A 354 -22.55 7.37 -20.73
C ARG A 354 -22.73 7.91 -19.31
N PRO A 355 -21.72 7.79 -18.43
CA PRO A 355 -21.85 8.18 -17.03
C PRO A 355 -21.79 9.69 -16.78
N ASN A 356 -21.36 10.48 -17.78
CA ASN A 356 -21.35 11.92 -17.68
C ASN A 356 -21.68 12.61 -19.01
N ASP A 357 -22.43 13.71 -18.90
CA ASP A 357 -22.77 14.61 -20.01
C ASP A 357 -22.38 16.06 -19.69
N SER A 358 -22.60 16.99 -20.63
CA SER A 358 -22.29 18.41 -20.40
C SER A 358 -23.19 19.06 -19.35
N MET A 359 -24.35 18.48 -19.03
CA MET A 359 -25.21 18.94 -17.95
C MET A 359 -24.62 18.59 -16.58
N ASP A 360 -23.93 17.45 -16.47
CA ASP A 360 -23.25 17.09 -15.22
C ASP A 360 -22.14 18.08 -14.84
N HIS A 361 -21.44 18.66 -15.82
CA HIS A 361 -20.51 19.77 -15.59
C HIS A 361 -21.20 21.01 -14.99
N ILE A 362 -22.40 21.35 -15.46
CA ILE A 362 -23.21 22.45 -14.92
C ILE A 362 -23.64 22.12 -13.48
N LEU A 363 -24.08 20.87 -13.22
CA LEU A 363 -24.49 20.44 -11.89
C LEU A 363 -23.33 20.39 -10.89
N TRP A 364 -22.09 20.14 -11.35
CA TRP A 364 -20.91 20.21 -10.50
C TRP A 364 -20.52 21.64 -10.13
N THR A 365 -20.73 22.61 -11.02
CA THR A 365 -20.43 24.02 -10.75
C THR A 365 -21.58 24.74 -10.03
N GLN A 366 -22.82 24.31 -10.25
CA GLN A 366 -24.03 24.87 -9.67
C GLN A 366 -24.90 23.76 -9.05
N PRO A 367 -24.58 23.28 -7.83
CA PRO A 367 -25.31 22.18 -7.20
C PRO A 367 -26.81 22.44 -7.01
N ALA A 368 -27.21 23.72 -6.84
CA ALA A 368 -28.61 24.14 -6.71
C ALA A 368 -29.45 23.82 -7.97
N ALA A 369 -28.83 23.70 -9.14
CA ALA A 369 -29.51 23.34 -10.38
C ALA A 369 -30.02 21.89 -10.39
N LYS A 370 -29.65 21.04 -9.42
CA LYS A 370 -30.22 19.68 -9.28
C LYS A 370 -31.74 19.68 -9.12
N LEU A 371 -32.32 20.76 -8.57
CA LEU A 371 -33.78 20.91 -8.45
C LEU A 371 -34.49 20.99 -9.81
N LEU A 372 -33.75 21.29 -10.88
CA LEU A 372 -34.28 21.44 -12.24
C LEU A 372 -34.11 20.18 -13.08
N LEU A 373 -33.56 19.10 -12.54
CA LEU A 373 -33.29 17.85 -13.28
C LEU A 373 -34.53 17.26 -13.96
N GLY A 374 -35.69 17.36 -13.31
CA GLY A 374 -36.96 16.90 -13.87
C GLY A 374 -37.60 17.87 -14.87
N SER A 375 -37.05 19.08 -15.05
CA SER A 375 -37.66 20.10 -15.90
C SER A 375 -37.62 19.71 -17.38
N PRO A 376 -38.66 20.08 -18.17
CA PRO A 376 -38.69 19.81 -19.60
C PRO A 376 -37.47 20.36 -20.37
N ALA A 377 -36.93 21.50 -19.95
CA ALA A 377 -35.74 22.09 -20.55
C ALA A 377 -34.49 21.21 -20.36
N VAL A 378 -34.28 20.68 -19.15
CA VAL A 378 -33.14 19.78 -18.87
C VAL A 378 -33.31 18.45 -19.60
N GLN A 379 -34.53 17.90 -19.65
CA GLN A 379 -34.80 16.68 -20.40
C GLN A 379 -34.60 16.86 -21.91
N LEU A 380 -35.02 17.99 -22.48
CA LEU A 380 -34.81 18.31 -23.89
C LEU A 380 -33.33 18.45 -24.22
N VAL A 381 -32.55 19.08 -23.33
CA VAL A 381 -31.08 19.15 -23.50
C VAL A 381 -30.47 17.75 -23.45
N ARG A 382 -30.80 16.91 -22.46
CA ARG A 382 -30.29 15.52 -22.38
C ARG A 382 -30.68 14.67 -23.59
N TRP A 383 -31.92 14.78 -24.06
CA TRP A 383 -32.35 14.10 -25.29
C TRP A 383 -31.57 14.59 -26.51
N SER A 384 -31.45 15.91 -26.68
CA SER A 384 -30.67 16.49 -27.77
C SER A 384 -29.20 16.05 -27.71
N GLN A 385 -28.64 15.91 -26.51
CA GLN A 385 -27.29 15.41 -26.30
C GLN A 385 -27.14 13.94 -26.69
N SER A 386 -28.15 13.11 -26.38
CA SER A 386 -28.17 11.71 -26.78
C SER A 386 -28.31 11.54 -28.30
N ALA A 387 -29.04 12.44 -28.98
CA ALA A 387 -29.33 12.38 -30.40
C ALA A 387 -28.22 12.99 -31.28
N PHE A 388 -27.46 13.98 -30.77
CA PHE A 388 -26.42 14.70 -31.52
C PHE A 388 -25.08 14.78 -30.75
N PRO A 389 -24.35 13.67 -30.58
CA PRO A 389 -23.16 13.60 -29.72
C PRO A 389 -21.98 14.50 -30.17
N ALA A 390 -21.91 14.82 -31.46
CA ALA A 390 -20.81 15.58 -32.07
C ALA A 390 -20.78 17.08 -31.68
N LEU A 391 -21.83 17.57 -30.99
CA LEU A 391 -21.99 18.99 -30.68
C LEU A 391 -21.59 19.36 -29.23
N LEU A 392 -20.96 18.45 -28.47
CA LEU A 392 -20.74 18.60 -27.03
C LEU A 392 -19.27 18.56 -26.59
N PRO A 393 -18.92 19.26 -25.49
CA PRO A 393 -17.65 19.03 -24.79
C PRO A 393 -17.59 17.58 -24.29
N GLY A 394 -16.41 16.97 -24.38
CA GLY A 394 -16.21 15.53 -24.23
C GLY A 394 -16.68 14.89 -22.92
N GLY A 395 -16.64 13.56 -22.89
CA GLY A 395 -17.12 12.74 -21.78
C GLY A 395 -16.63 11.29 -21.89
N VAL A 396 -17.20 10.43 -21.06
CA VAL A 396 -16.94 8.99 -21.07
C VAL A 396 -18.06 8.29 -21.84
N MET A 397 -17.68 7.32 -22.67
CA MET A 397 -18.60 6.40 -23.32
C MET A 397 -18.08 4.98 -23.10
N ASP A 398 -18.98 4.06 -22.79
CA ASP A 398 -18.71 2.61 -22.76
C ASP A 398 -19.66 1.93 -23.73
N SER A 399 -19.13 1.58 -24.90
CA SER A 399 -19.90 0.98 -25.99
C SER A 399 -20.23 -0.50 -25.79
N HIS A 400 -19.59 -1.15 -24.81
CA HIS A 400 -19.74 -2.59 -24.57
C HIS A 400 -19.93 -2.86 -23.07
N ALA A 401 -20.83 -2.09 -22.45
CA ALA A 401 -21.13 -2.21 -21.03
C ALA A 401 -21.58 -3.64 -20.69
N LEU A 402 -21.04 -4.19 -19.61
CA LEU A 402 -21.35 -5.55 -19.17
C LEU A 402 -22.72 -5.58 -18.46
N MET A 403 -23.50 -6.63 -18.72
CA MET A 403 -24.81 -6.84 -18.07
C MET A 403 -24.71 -7.35 -16.64
N ALA A 404 -23.58 -7.96 -16.28
CA ALA A 404 -23.32 -8.49 -14.95
C ALA A 404 -21.90 -8.17 -14.46
N PRO A 405 -21.70 -7.90 -13.17
CA PRO A 405 -20.38 -7.62 -12.64
C PRO A 405 -19.59 -8.91 -12.39
N VAL A 406 -18.27 -8.85 -12.53
CA VAL A 406 -17.36 -9.92 -12.13
C VAL A 406 -16.73 -9.55 -10.79
N ARG A 407 -16.96 -10.36 -9.76
CA ARG A 407 -16.34 -10.13 -8.45
C ARG A 407 -14.86 -10.55 -8.46
N PRO A 408 -13.91 -9.66 -8.13
CA PRO A 408 -12.51 -10.02 -8.03
C PRO A 408 -12.24 -10.92 -6.81
N ALA A 409 -11.19 -11.73 -6.90
CA ALA A 409 -10.80 -12.66 -5.83
C ALA A 409 -10.52 -11.96 -4.49
N ALA A 410 -10.00 -10.72 -4.53
CA ALA A 410 -9.75 -9.89 -3.37
C ALA A 410 -11.01 -9.64 -2.52
N SER A 411 -12.22 -9.76 -3.09
CA SER A 411 -13.49 -9.60 -2.36
C SER A 411 -13.69 -10.61 -1.23
N LYS A 412 -12.91 -11.69 -1.20
CA LYS A 412 -12.97 -12.73 -0.16
C LYS A 412 -12.01 -12.49 1.01
N LYS A 413 -11.11 -11.50 0.90
CA LYS A 413 -10.03 -11.29 1.88
C LYS A 413 -10.49 -10.68 3.19
N VAL A 414 -11.58 -9.94 3.14
CA VAL A 414 -12.22 -9.43 4.36
C VAL A 414 -13.55 -10.16 4.43
N PRO A 415 -13.79 -10.95 5.50
CA PRO A 415 -15.15 -11.40 5.82
C PRO A 415 -16.05 -10.17 5.75
N LEU A 416 -17.28 -10.30 5.26
CA LEU A 416 -18.24 -9.20 5.28
C LEU A 416 -18.24 -8.57 6.68
N ASP A 417 -17.59 -7.42 6.82
CA ASP A 417 -17.67 -6.60 8.03
C ASP A 417 -19.05 -5.92 7.95
N GLY A 418 -20.08 -6.68 8.35
CA GLY A 418 -21.50 -6.30 8.32
C GLY A 418 -22.35 -7.16 7.41
#